data_AF-A0A7S3L8B7-F1
#
_entry.id   AF-A0A7S3L8B7-F1
#
_cell.length_a   1.000
_cell.length_b   1.000
_cell.length_c   1.000
_cell.angle_alpha   90.00
_cell.angle_beta   90.00
_cell.angle_gamma   90.00
#
_symmetry.space_group_name_H-M   'P 1'
#
loop_
_entity.id
_entity.type
_entity.pdbx_description
1 polymer ?
#
loop_
_entity_poly.entity_id
_entity_poly.type
_entity_poly.pdbx_seq_one_letter_code
_entity_poly.pdbx_strand_id
1 'polypeptide(L)'
;MNRFFVKESCILLFEERWAERNSKLPQQPGFVSFSLLRNLHRQSSDIATESLSLDHYNYASCTIWASHEHWLGWRNGAGRYSHSHDKTRTPVSTWMHRKATPVFWDGIDTIMSPTGV
;
A
#
# COMPACT_ATOMS: atom_id res chain seq x y z
N MET A 1 2.29 2.19 6.36
CA MET A 1 2.00 1.16 5.34
C MET A 1 0.49 0.96 5.21
N ASN A 2 -0.02 0.51 4.06
CA ASN A 2 -1.43 0.10 3.92
C ASN A 2 -1.47 -1.39 3.56
N ARG A 3 -2.28 -2.20 4.26
CA ARG A 3 -2.52 -3.61 3.95
C ARG A 3 -3.81 -3.75 3.14
N PHE A 4 -3.77 -4.56 2.08
CA PHE A 4 -4.89 -4.80 1.17
C PHE A 4 -5.27 -6.28 1.15
N PHE A 5 -6.58 -6.53 0.99
CA PHE A 5 -7.20 -7.86 1.00
C PHE A 5 -7.88 -8.08 -0.36
N VAL A 6 -7.09 -8.13 -1.43
CA VAL A 6 -7.56 -8.17 -2.82
C VAL A 6 -8.19 -9.54 -3.10
N LYS A 7 -9.32 -9.57 -3.81
CA LYS A 7 -9.94 -10.80 -4.29
C LYS A 7 -9.06 -11.45 -5.34
N GLU A 8 -8.96 -12.77 -5.32
CA GLU A 8 -8.15 -13.54 -6.28
C GLU A 8 -8.50 -13.18 -7.74
N SER A 9 -9.80 -13.10 -8.06
CA SER A 9 -10.31 -12.72 -9.38
C SER A 9 -9.97 -11.29 -9.82
N CYS A 10 -9.42 -10.46 -8.93
CA CYS A 10 -9.13 -9.06 -9.19
C CYS A 10 -7.64 -8.72 -9.06
N ILE A 11 -6.75 -9.70 -8.87
CA ILE A 11 -5.31 -9.47 -8.70
C ILE A 11 -4.71 -8.72 -9.88
N LEU A 12 -4.95 -9.17 -11.11
CA LEU A 12 -4.38 -8.53 -12.30
C LEU A 12 -4.84 -7.08 -12.46
N LEU A 13 -6.14 -6.83 -12.26
CA LEU A 13 -6.71 -5.48 -12.30
C LEU A 13 -6.11 -4.56 -11.24
N PHE A 14 -5.83 -5.11 -10.05
CA PHE A 14 -5.22 -4.38 -8.95
C PHE A 14 -3.76 -4.03 -9.25
N GLU A 15 -2.97 -4.97 -9.75
CA GLU A 15 -1.57 -4.76 -10.11
C GLU A 15 -1.43 -3.75 -11.26
N GLU A 16 -2.23 -3.89 -12.32
CA GLU A 16 -2.28 -2.94 -13.44
C GLU A 16 -2.62 -1.54 -12.96
N ARG A 17 -3.63 -1.40 -12.08
CA ARG A 17 -4.00 -0.10 -11.51
C ARG A 17 -2.86 0.56 -10.75
N TRP A 18 -2.00 -0.22 -10.10
CA TRP A 18 -0.86 0.30 -9.35
C TRP A 18 0.32 0.62 -10.25
N ALA A 19 0.54 -0.18 -11.30
CA ALA A 19 1.56 0.07 -12.32
C ALA A 19 1.30 1.38 -13.09
N GLU A 20 0.04 1.65 -13.45
CA GLU A 20 -0.36 2.86 -14.18
C GLU A 20 -0.51 4.11 -13.32
N ARG A 21 -0.32 4.00 -12.00
CA ARG A 21 -0.69 5.09 -11.08
C ARG A 21 0.23 6.29 -11.28
N ASN A 22 -0.34 7.39 -11.80
CA ASN A 22 0.29 8.70 -11.73
C ASN A 22 0.29 9.22 -10.28
N SER A 23 1.43 9.11 -9.61
CA SER A 23 1.59 9.47 -8.20
C SER A 23 2.26 10.83 -8.06
N LYS A 24 1.73 11.67 -7.16
CA LYS A 24 2.36 12.93 -6.76
C LYS A 24 3.38 12.78 -5.61
N LEU A 25 3.67 11.54 -5.19
CA LEU A 25 4.61 11.25 -4.10
C LEU A 25 6.04 11.68 -4.41
N PRO A 26 6.59 11.48 -5.62
CA PRO A 26 7.97 11.88 -5.92
C PRO A 26 8.24 13.38 -5.78
N GLN A 27 7.20 14.22 -5.84
CA GLN A 27 7.33 15.68 -5.67
C GLN A 27 7.19 16.12 -4.20
N GLN A 28 6.96 15.20 -3.25
CA GLN A 28 6.81 15.55 -1.84
C GLN A 28 8.18 15.67 -1.16
N PRO A 29 8.39 16.71 -0.33
CA PRO A 29 9.63 16.87 0.43
C PRO A 29 9.96 15.63 1.25
N GLY A 30 11.20 15.15 1.15
CA GLY A 30 11.69 13.99 1.91
C GLY A 30 11.10 12.65 1.49
N PHE A 31 10.40 12.54 0.36
CA PHE A 31 10.02 11.24 -0.19
C PHE A 31 11.26 10.49 -0.71
N VAL A 32 11.39 9.22 -0.35
CA VAL A 32 12.52 8.36 -0.78
C VAL A 32 12.05 7.31 -1.76
N SER A 33 11.06 6.50 -1.36
CA SER A 33 10.59 5.41 -2.22
C SER A 33 9.16 4.99 -1.90
N PHE A 34 8.55 4.30 -2.87
CA PHE A 34 7.29 3.60 -2.73
C PHE A 34 7.44 2.21 -3.31
N SER A 35 6.94 1.20 -2.60
CA SER A 35 6.88 -0.18 -3.07
C SER A 35 5.51 -0.78 -2.81
N LEU A 36 4.99 -1.51 -3.79
CA LEU A 36 3.88 -2.45 -3.58
C LEU A 36 4.50 -3.82 -3.34
N LEU A 37 4.22 -4.39 -2.17
CA LEU A 37 4.71 -5.70 -1.75
C LEU A 37 3.58 -6.71 -1.90
N ARG A 38 3.84 -7.81 -2.61
CA ARG A 38 2.92 -8.94 -2.76
C ARG A 38 3.32 -10.04 -1.79
N ASN A 39 2.36 -10.56 -1.04
CA ASN A 39 2.57 -11.72 -0.16
C ASN A 39 2.48 -13.00 -0.99
N LEU A 40 3.60 -13.67 -1.23
CA LEU A 40 3.64 -14.88 -2.05
C LEU A 40 3.02 -16.10 -1.36
N HIS A 41 3.05 -16.17 -0.03
CA HIS A 41 2.53 -17.31 0.74
C HIS A 41 1.01 -17.33 0.88
N ARG A 42 0.30 -16.27 0.45
CA ARG A 42 -1.16 -16.13 0.62
C ARG A 42 -1.93 -15.93 -0.68
N GLN A 43 -1.44 -16.56 -1.76
CA GLN A 43 -2.13 -16.65 -3.05
C GLN A 43 -2.84 -17.99 -3.24
N SER A 44 -2.50 -19.01 -2.44
CA SER A 44 -3.22 -20.28 -2.45
C SER A 44 -4.59 -20.12 -1.79
N SER A 45 -5.54 -20.92 -2.26
CA SER A 45 -6.97 -21.01 -1.92
C SER A 45 -7.34 -21.14 -0.43
N ASP A 46 -6.39 -21.01 0.49
CA ASP A 46 -6.57 -21.20 1.94
C ASP A 46 -7.28 -20.00 2.61
N ILE A 47 -7.55 -18.92 1.87
CA ILE A 47 -8.38 -17.79 2.34
C ILE A 47 -9.86 -18.22 2.52
N ALA A 48 -10.27 -19.36 1.97
CA ALA A 48 -11.67 -19.77 1.97
C ALA A 48 -12.18 -20.39 3.28
N THR A 49 -11.32 -20.86 4.20
CA THR A 49 -11.79 -21.74 5.30
C THR A 49 -11.28 -21.47 6.71
N GLU A 50 -10.36 -20.54 6.96
CA GLU A 50 -9.95 -20.25 8.35
C GLU A 50 -10.04 -18.77 8.70
N SER A 51 -10.62 -18.52 9.87
CA SER A 51 -10.71 -17.26 10.61
C SER A 51 -9.84 -16.14 10.01
N LEU A 52 -10.48 -15.12 9.46
CA LEU A 52 -9.86 -13.92 8.88
C LEU A 52 -9.11 -13.11 9.96
N SER A 53 -8.01 -13.67 10.47
CA SER A 53 -7.09 -13.02 11.37
C SER A 53 -6.58 -11.74 10.71
N LEU A 54 -6.15 -10.78 11.52
CA LEU A 54 -5.64 -9.47 11.05
C LEU A 54 -4.47 -9.58 10.06
N ASP A 55 -3.88 -10.78 9.92
CA ASP A 55 -2.71 -11.03 9.10
C ASP A 55 -2.99 -11.49 7.67
N HIS A 56 -4.23 -11.78 7.26
CA HIS A 56 -4.53 -12.37 5.93
C HIS A 56 -4.49 -11.36 4.77
N TYR A 57 -3.54 -10.42 4.75
CA TYR A 57 -3.36 -9.50 3.61
C TYR A 57 -2.50 -10.15 2.52
N ASN A 58 -2.82 -9.84 1.27
CA ASN A 58 -2.05 -10.30 0.10
C ASN A 58 -1.22 -9.20 -0.54
N TYR A 59 -1.50 -7.93 -0.24
CA TYR A 59 -0.64 -6.81 -0.63
C TYR A 59 -0.40 -5.84 0.52
N ALA A 60 0.76 -5.20 0.51
CA ALA A 60 1.06 -4.08 1.38
C ALA A 60 1.77 -2.96 0.61
N SER A 61 1.40 -1.71 0.83
CA SER A 61 2.18 -0.57 0.34
C SER A 61 3.18 -0.11 1.39
N CYS A 62 4.43 0.06 0.99
CA CYS A 62 5.49 0.67 1.78
C CYS A 62 5.87 2.03 1.17
N THR A 63 6.08 3.03 2.02
CA THR A 63 6.65 4.33 1.65
C THR A 63 7.77 4.64 2.60
N ILE A 64 8.92 5.03 2.06
CA ILE A 64 10.09 5.45 2.84
C ILE A 64 10.22 6.96 2.72
N TRP A 65 10.55 7.60 3.83
CA TRP A 65 10.71 9.05 3.96
C TRP A 65 12.03 9.37 4.67
N ALA A 66 12.64 10.50 4.33
CA ALA A 66 13.91 10.95 4.86
C ALA A 66 13.87 11.22 6.37
N SER A 67 12.71 11.62 6.89
CA SER A 67 12.47 11.70 8.33
C SER A 67 10.99 11.55 8.66
N HIS A 68 10.70 11.28 9.93
CA HIS A 68 9.33 11.23 10.46
C HIS A 68 8.58 12.56 10.25
N GLU A 69 9.27 13.70 10.36
CA GLU A 69 8.68 15.02 10.14
C GLU A 69 8.20 15.22 8.69
N HIS A 70 9.00 14.79 7.71
CA HIS A 70 8.59 14.84 6.30
C HIS A 70 7.35 13.99 6.05
N TRP A 71 7.30 12.78 6.62
CA TRP A 71 6.13 11.92 6.55
C TRP A 71 4.90 12.55 7.20
N LEU A 72 5.02 13.09 8.41
CA LEU A 72 3.94 13.78 9.11
C LEU A 72 3.44 15.00 8.34
N GLY A 73 4.35 15.82 7.80
CA GLY A 73 4.02 16.98 6.98
C GLY A 73 3.21 16.59 5.74
N TRP A 74 3.66 15.57 5.02
CA TRP A 74 2.90 15.01 3.91
C TRP A 74 1.54 14.46 4.35
N ARG A 75 1.51 13.66 5.42
CA ARG A 75 0.30 12.98 5.91
C ARG A 75 -0.79 13.97 6.32
N ASN A 76 -0.40 15.08 6.93
CA ASN A 76 -1.29 16.17 7.33
C ASN A 76 -1.70 17.09 6.19
N GLY A 77 -0.93 17.13 5.10
CA GLY A 77 -1.25 17.87 3.89
C GLY A 77 -1.82 16.96 2.78
N ALA A 78 -1.05 16.82 1.70
CA ALA A 78 -1.46 16.12 0.48
C ALA A 78 -1.86 14.65 0.72
N GLY A 79 -1.29 13.99 1.74
CA GLY A 79 -1.59 12.62 2.12
C GLY A 79 -3.02 12.39 2.64
N ARG A 80 -3.78 13.44 2.97
CA ARG A 80 -5.22 13.31 3.26
C ARG A 80 -6.04 12.97 2.02
N TYR A 81 -5.55 13.38 0.85
CA TYR A 81 -6.22 13.19 -0.45
C TYR A 81 -5.51 12.16 -1.33
N SER A 82 -4.48 11.46 -0.84
CA SER A 82 -3.75 10.48 -1.64
C SER A 82 -4.59 9.26 -2.06
N HIS A 83 -5.79 9.11 -1.50
CA HIS A 83 -6.77 8.08 -1.83
C HIS A 83 -8.00 8.63 -2.57
N SER A 84 -8.06 9.93 -2.89
CA SER A 84 -9.14 10.45 -3.72
C SER A 84 -8.94 9.96 -5.16
N HIS A 85 -9.70 8.92 -5.51
CA HIS A 85 -9.68 8.33 -6.84
C HIS A 85 -10.44 9.20 -7.82
N ASP A 86 -10.02 9.12 -9.09
CA ASP A 86 -10.82 9.56 -10.21
C ASP A 86 -12.19 8.86 -10.16
N LYS A 87 -13.25 9.67 -10.05
CA LYS A 87 -14.64 9.17 -9.92
C LYS A 87 -15.10 8.40 -11.15
N THR A 88 -14.39 8.53 -12.29
CA THR A 88 -14.70 7.82 -13.53
C THR A 88 -14.19 6.39 -13.55
N ARG A 89 -13.17 6.05 -12.75
CA ARG A 89 -12.61 4.69 -12.69
C ARG A 89 -13.27 3.88 -11.58
N THR A 90 -13.41 2.57 -11.81
CA THR A 90 -13.86 1.62 -10.78
C THR A 90 -13.05 1.79 -9.48
N PRO A 91 -13.70 2.01 -8.33
CA PRO A 91 -13.01 2.15 -7.06
C PRO A 91 -12.31 0.85 -6.66
N VAL A 92 -11.06 0.94 -6.22
CA VAL A 92 -10.24 -0.21 -5.84
C VAL A 92 -10.87 -1.00 -4.70
N SER A 93 -11.67 -0.36 -3.85
CA SER A 93 -12.41 -1.01 -2.76
C SER A 93 -13.35 -2.12 -3.23
N THR A 94 -13.82 -2.10 -4.49
CA THR A 94 -14.70 -3.16 -5.02
C THR A 94 -13.95 -4.48 -5.26
N TRP A 95 -12.63 -4.39 -5.44
CA TRP A 95 -11.72 -5.52 -5.64
C TRP A 95 -11.23 -6.13 -4.34
N MET A 96 -11.66 -5.62 -3.17
CA MET A 96 -11.19 -6.09 -1.87
C MET A 96 -12.27 -6.87 -1.12
N HIS A 97 -11.88 -7.83 -0.30
CA HIS A 97 -12.77 -8.51 0.66
C HIS A 97 -13.15 -7.61 1.84
N ARG A 98 -12.28 -6.68 2.21
CA ARG A 98 -12.51 -5.67 3.26
C ARG A 98 -11.71 -4.41 2.98
N LYS A 99 -12.01 -3.33 3.72
CA LYS A 99 -11.29 -2.05 3.59
C LYS A 99 -9.79 -2.23 3.85
N ALA A 100 -8.97 -1.50 3.10
CA ALA A 100 -7.54 -1.43 3.36
C ALA A 100 -7.28 -0.95 4.78
N THR A 101 -6.36 -1.61 5.48
CA THR A 101 -6.03 -1.29 6.87
C THR A 101 -4.69 -0.56 6.89
N PRO A 102 -4.65 0.73 7.30
CA PRO A 102 -3.38 1.40 7.50
C PRO A 102 -2.71 0.79 8.73
N VAL A 103 -1.44 0.42 8.59
CA VAL A 103 -0.57 0.04 9.70
C VAL A 103 0.59 1.03 9.71
N PHE A 104 0.64 1.81 10.77
CA PHE A 104 1.72 2.73 11.06
C PHE A 104 2.61 2.00 12.05
N TRP A 105 3.75 1.53 11.57
CA TRP A 105 4.74 0.97 12.46
C TRP A 105 5.57 2.12 12.99
N ASP A 106 5.20 2.65 14.15
CA ASP A 106 6.10 3.50 14.92
C ASP A 106 7.25 2.61 15.42
N GLY A 107 8.49 2.94 15.04
CA GLY A 107 9.69 2.22 15.49
C GLY A 107 10.26 1.15 14.55
N ILE A 108 9.86 1.10 13.27
CA ILE A 108 10.62 0.33 12.26
C ILE A 108 11.68 1.25 11.63
N ASP A 109 12.94 0.94 11.89
CA ASP A 109 14.07 1.54 11.17
C ASP A 109 14.29 0.75 9.88
N THR A 110 14.37 1.45 8.74
CA THR A 110 14.69 0.79 7.48
C THR A 110 16.20 0.76 7.33
N ILE A 111 16.80 -0.38 7.69
CA ILE A 111 18.22 -0.61 7.46
C ILE A 111 18.41 -0.92 5.97
N MET A 112 18.74 0.10 5.18
CA MET A 112 19.10 -0.03 3.77
C MET A 112 20.59 0.22 3.58
N SER A 113 21.23 -0.46 2.62
CA SER A 113 22.59 -0.07 2.23
C SER A 113 22.54 1.32 1.59
N PRO A 114 23.58 2.17 1.78
CA PRO A 114 23.64 3.49 1.14
C PRO A 114 23.51 3.44 -0.38
N THR A 115 23.84 2.29 -0.98
CA THR A 115 23.81 2.03 -2.42
C THR A 115 22.53 1.34 -2.90
N GLY A 116 21.63 0.92 -1.99
CA GLY A 116 20.38 0.25 -2.33
C GLY A 116 20.55 -1.13 -2.99
N VAL A 117 21.71 -1.76 -2.79
CA VAL A 117 22.07 -3.12 -3.25
C VAL A 117 22.36 -4.01 -2.05
#